data_AF-A0A951PRM4-F1
#
_entry.id   AF-A0A951PRM4-F1
#
_cell.length_a   1.000
_cell.length_b   1.000
_cell.length_c   1.000
_cell.angle_alpha   90.00
_cell.angle_beta   90.00
_cell.angle_gamma   90.00
#
_symmetry.space_group_name_H-M   'P 1'
#
loop_
_entity.id
_entity.type
_entity.pdbx_description
1 polymer ?
#
loop_
_entity_poly.entity_id
_entity_poly.type
_entity_poly.pdbx_seq_one_letter_code
_entity_poly.pdbx_strand_id
1 'polypeptide(L)' 'MSEKQKLVVVKTSIPEDLRNSFKAVCAKDGKNMTDVLFDMIQDYVEERETPPPSSDNKGKGD' A
#
# COMPACT_ATOMS: atom_id res chain seq x y z
N MET A 1 25.52 5.09 -3.99
CA MET A 1 24.84 5.46 -5.24
C MET A 1 23.35 5.49 -4.94
N SER A 2 22.78 6.63 -4.54
CA SER A 2 21.34 6.72 -4.27
C SER A 2 20.63 7.07 -5.57
N GLU A 3 20.13 6.04 -6.24
CA GLU A 3 19.19 6.22 -7.35
C GLU A 3 17.92 6.83 -6.76
N LYS A 4 17.71 8.14 -6.98
CA LYS A 4 16.48 8.81 -6.56
C LYS A 4 15.34 8.16 -7.30
N GLN A 5 14.52 7.38 -6.60
CA GLN A 5 13.33 6.77 -7.17
C GLN A 5 12.47 7.86 -7.83
N LYS A 6 12.06 7.60 -9.07
CA LYS A 6 11.25 8.54 -9.84
C LYS A 6 9.85 8.59 -9.24
N LEU A 7 9.54 9.65 -8.51
CA LEU A 7 8.20 9.88 -7.97
C LEU A 7 7.22 10.21 -9.10
N VAL A 8 6.05 9.58 -9.05
CA VAL A 8 4.94 9.81 -9.99
C VAL A 8 3.71 10.25 -9.19
N VAL A 9 2.97 11.24 -9.70
CA VAL A 9 1.76 11.74 -9.06
C VAL A 9 0.58 10.86 -9.46
N VAL A 10 -0.10 10.29 -8.47
CA VAL A 10 -1.38 9.59 -8.66
C VAL A 10 -2.51 10.60 -8.45
N LYS A 11 -3.36 10.79 -9.47
CA LYS A 11 -4.53 11.68 -9.40
C LYS A 11 -5.81 10.85 -9.34
N THR A 12 -6.66 11.13 -8.36
CA THR A 12 -7.97 10.50 -8.22
C THR A 12 -8.99 11.49 -7.65
N SER A 13 -10.26 11.19 -7.83
CA SER A 13 -11.38 11.95 -7.28
C SER A 13 -12.03 11.13 -6.18
N ILE A 14 -12.19 11.73 -5.00
CA ILE A 14 -12.90 11.14 -3.86
C ILE A 14 -13.94 12.13 -3.33
N PRO A 15 -15.01 11.67 -2.66
CA PRO A 15 -15.95 12.56 -1.99
C PRO A 15 -15.24 13.48 -0.99
N GLU A 16 -15.71 14.72 -0.89
CA GLU A 16 -15.11 15.73 -0.01
C GLU A 16 -15.14 15.29 1.46
N ASP A 17 -16.25 14.74 1.92
CA ASP A 17 -16.42 14.25 3.29
C ASP A 17 -15.40 13.15 3.64
N LEU A 18 -15.12 12.27 2.67
CA LEU A 18 -14.13 11.21 2.83
C LEU A 18 -12.71 11.80 2.95
N ARG A 19 -12.37 12.77 2.08
CA ARG A 19 -11.08 13.47 2.15
C ARG A 19 -10.91 14.19 3.49
N ASN A 20 -11.96 14.86 3.97
CA ASN A 20 -11.92 15.59 5.24
C ASN A 20 -11.73 14.65 6.43
N SER A 21 -12.44 13.53 6.43
CA SER A 21 -12.30 12.48 7.44
C SER A 21 -10.89 11.88 7.41
N PHE A 22 -10.37 11.55 6.23
CA PHE A 22 -9.02 11.02 6.05
C PHE A 22 -7.95 11.99 6.57
N LYS A 23 -8.08 13.28 6.22
CA LYS A 23 -7.19 14.34 6.73
C LYS A 23 -7.24 14.45 8.26
N ALA A 24 -8.43 14.41 8.86
CA ALA A 24 -8.59 14.49 10.31
C ALA A 24 -7.94 13.31 11.04
N VAL A 25 -8.09 12.09 10.50
CA VAL A 25 -7.44 10.89 11.05
C VAL A 25 -5.92 10.98 10.94
N CYS A 26 -5.38 11.34 9.76
CA CYS A 26 -3.94 11.52 9.58
C CYS A 26 -3.36 12.54 10.56
N ALA A 27 -4.06 13.67 10.75
CA ALA A 27 -3.64 14.71 11.68
C ALA A 27 -3.64 14.23 13.14
N LYS A 28 -4.66 13.45 13.53
CA LYS A 28 -4.73 12.84 14.86
C LYS A 28 -3.56 11.89 15.12
N ASP A 29 -3.13 11.15 14.10
CA ASP A 29 -2.04 10.18 14.20
C ASP A 29 -0.65 10.82 13.96
N GLY A 30 -0.59 12.14 13.71
CA GLY A 30 0.66 12.86 13.43
C GLY A 30 1.33 12.47 12.12
N LYS A 31 0.58 11.90 11.16
CA LYS A 31 1.08 11.42 9.87
C LYS A 31 0.72 12.37 8.73
N ASN A 32 1.57 12.44 7.70
CA ASN A 32 1.21 13.13 6.47
C ASN A 32 0.29 12.25 5.61
N MET A 33 -0.66 12.89 4.91
CA MET A 33 -1.56 12.18 3.99
C MET A 33 -0.80 11.40 2.91
N THR A 34 0.33 11.93 2.43
CA THR A 34 1.16 11.27 1.41
C THR A 34 1.78 9.98 1.92
N ASP A 35 2.31 9.97 3.14
CA ASP A 35 2.93 8.79 3.74
C ASP A 35 1.87 7.69 3.93
N VAL A 36 0.69 8.05 4.44
CA VAL A 36 -0.41 7.11 4.62
C VAL A 36 -0.91 6.55 3.28
N LEU A 37 -1.01 7.37 2.23
CA LEU A 37 -1.37 6.89 0.90
C LEU A 37 -0.30 5.98 0.31
N PHE A 38 0.97 6.29 0.53
CA PHE A 38 2.08 5.45 0.09
C PHE A 38 2.02 4.08 0.77
N ASP A 39 1.90 4.04 2.10
CA ASP A 39 1.77 2.80 2.88
C ASP A 39 0.57 1.97 2.38
N MET A 40 -0.60 2.59 2.21
CA MET A 40 -1.79 1.89 1.72
C MET A 40 -1.62 1.31 0.31
N ILE A 41 -0.93 2.03 -0.58
CA ILE A 41 -0.66 1.54 -1.94
C ILE A 41 0.35 0.39 -1.90
N GLN A 42 1.39 0.51 -1.08
CA GLN A 42 2.40 -0.52 -0.91
C GLN A 42 1.78 -1.80 -0.34
N ASP A 43 1.05 -1.71 0.78
CA ASP A 43 0.38 -2.83 1.43
C ASP A 43 -0.57 -3.55 0.45
N TYR A 44 -1.33 -2.77 -0.34
CA TYR A 44 -2.26 -3.32 -1.33
C TYR A 44 -1.56 -4.12 -2.45
N VAL A 45 -0.35 -3.68 -2.85
CA VAL A 45 0.46 -4.39 -3.84
C VAL A 45 1.08 -5.63 -3.22
N GLU A 46 1.69 -5.52 -2.05
CA GLU A 46 2.37 -6.63 -1.36
C GLU A 46 1.42 -7.80 -1.07
N GLU A 47 0.19 -7.52 -0.64
CA GLU A 47 -0.85 -8.53 -0.40
C GLU A 47 -1.22 -9.32 -1.68
N ARG A 48 -1.05 -8.72 -2.86
CA ARG A 48 -1.50 -9.29 -4.14
C ARG A 48 -0.37 -9.86 -4.99
N GLU A 49 0.85 -9.37 -4.80
CA GLU A 49 2.04 -9.88 -5.47
C GLU A 49 2.65 -11.07 -4.73
N THR A 50 2.36 -11.27 -3.43
CA THR A 50 2.73 -12.52 -2.76
C THR A 50 1.91 -13.67 -3.36
N PRO A 51 2.53 -14.64 -4.06
CA PRO A 51 1.80 -15.82 -4.47
C PRO A 51 1.31 -16.54 -3.21
N PRO A 52 0.13 -17.20 -3.25
CA PRO A 52 -0.26 -18.09 -2.16
C PRO A 52 0.90 -19.07 -1.91
N PRO A 53 1.19 -19.45 -0.65
CA PRO A 53 2.23 -20.43 -0.40
C PRO A 53 1.91 -21.66 -1.23
N SER A 54 2.75 -21.93 -2.23
CA SER A 54 2.67 -23.14 -3.03
C SER A 54 2.64 -24.30 -2.05
N SER A 55 1.53 -25.03 -2.02
CA SER A 55 1.44 -26.33 -1.36
C SER A 55 2.35 -27.31 -2.10
N ASP A 56 3.67 -27.14 -1.96
CA ASP A 56 4.67 -28.12 -2.35
C ASP A 56 4.74 -29.15 -1.23
N ASN A 57 3.76 -30.05 -1.21
CA ASN A 57 3.88 -31.29 -0.44
C ASN A 57 4.23 -32.42 -1.41
N LYS A 58 5.50 -32.40 -1.84
CA LYS A 58 6.18 -33.51 -2.49
C LYS A 58 6.55 -34.56 -1.44
N GLY A 59 5.63 -35.46 -1.11
CA GLY A 59 5.93 -36.79 -0.57
C GLY A 59 5.65 -37.82 -1.67
N LYS A 60 6.63 -38.11 -2.54
CA LYS A 60 7.56 -39.26 -2.45
C LYS A 60 6.81 -40.59 -2.52
N GLY A 61 6.91 -41.24 -3.69
CA GLY A 61 6.40 -42.58 -3.91
C GLY A 61 7.17 -43.65 -3.15
N ASP A 62 6.49 -44.78 -2.96
CA ASP A 62 6.95 -46.14 -3.28
C ASP A 62 5.71 -46.94 -3.73
#